data_AF-A0AAD7BMV0-F1
#
_entry.id   AF-A0AAD7BMV0-F1
#
_cell.length_a   1.000
_cell.length_b   1.000
_cell.length_c   1.000
_cell.angle_alpha   90.00
_cell.angle_beta   90.00
_cell.angle_gamma   90.00
#
_symmetry.space_group_name_H-M   'P 1'
#
loop_
_entity.id
_entity.type
_entity.pdbx_description
1 polymer ?
#
loop_
_entity_poly.entity_id
_entity_poly.type
_entity_poly.pdbx_seq_one_letter_code
_entity_poly.pdbx_strand_id
1 'polypeptide(L)'
;MAVALRLPTELCTVIFKLCLQYHGAYLAKPSPREAPLLLTHICRRWRDVCLDTPDLWTSIHFTTGSVELLKLWLSRTGDRLLDVTLNSVHTEKATQLLELIMIQAHRLRAIHLRLPRSVFSRVRGPFPVLERLSIWPGSRDTAAERIVIGDAPMLREARISALEFHSVHLPWAQLTTLHFHPYPFKGSANPIARCPALVNLRIAFSTTVSPSTYTLHHLRSLTLTAHSIMLAPELILPQLETLHIEEVYAFYYLIPSKIRAWLEGRGLSSLTLSTVAQSNADVLQGYLTNLPFSASLVHLKLVVGGFKTFTNEIQALLPANILPGLKHLEVDVRGASADDSELIFHPFFNVLRTQRFESLNLLLRASPGEASMETFRALAQDGMALRMQTCVGGYEVVRIFGTELEEDPPGW
;
A
#
# COMPACT_ATOMS: atom_id res chain seq x y z
N MET A 1 -30.10 26.46 7.08
CA MET A 1 -28.85 27.10 6.59
C MET A 1 -28.16 28.05 7.59
N ALA A 2 -28.43 28.02 8.91
CA ALA A 2 -27.90 29.03 9.86
C ALA A 2 -26.73 28.56 10.77
N VAL A 3 -26.42 27.26 10.80
CA VAL A 3 -25.44 26.69 11.77
C VAL A 3 -23.98 27.01 11.38
N ALA A 4 -23.65 26.99 10.09
CA ALA A 4 -22.28 27.26 9.60
C ALA A 4 -21.79 28.70 9.81
N LEU A 5 -22.71 29.66 10.05
CA LEU A 5 -22.37 31.07 10.24
C LEU A 5 -22.08 31.46 11.70
N ARG A 6 -22.28 30.56 12.67
CA ARG A 6 -22.13 30.84 14.11
C ARG A 6 -20.98 30.11 14.81
N LEU A 7 -20.32 29.16 14.15
CA LEU A 7 -19.16 28.48 14.71
C LEU A 7 -18.01 29.48 14.89
N PRO A 8 -17.24 29.47 15.99
CA PRO A 8 -15.97 30.20 16.10
C PRO A 8 -14.96 29.78 15.04
N THR A 9 -14.01 30.66 14.71
CA THR A 9 -12.99 30.42 13.68
C THR A 9 -12.16 29.17 13.98
N GLU A 10 -11.86 28.94 15.26
CA GLU A 10 -11.09 27.79 15.75
C GLU A 10 -11.78 26.47 15.39
N LEU A 11 -13.10 26.40 15.56
CA LEU A 11 -13.87 25.21 15.21
C LEU A 11 -13.96 25.03 13.70
N CYS A 12 -14.11 26.11 12.93
CA CYS A 12 -14.05 26.04 11.46
C CYS A 12 -12.70 25.47 11.00
N THR A 13 -11.58 25.95 11.56
CA THR A 13 -10.24 25.44 11.24
C THR A 13 -10.09 23.95 11.56
N VAL A 14 -10.60 23.49 12.71
CA VAL A 14 -10.59 22.06 13.06
C VAL A 14 -11.39 21.24 12.04
N ILE A 15 -12.62 21.67 11.72
CA ILE A 15 -13.47 20.99 10.72
C ILE A 15 -12.78 20.94 9.36
N PHE A 16 -12.20 22.05 8.91
CA PHE A 16 -11.53 22.12 7.60
C PHE A 16 -10.31 21.21 7.54
N LYS A 17 -9.54 21.09 8.64
CA LYS A 17 -8.43 20.12 8.73
C LYS A 17 -8.92 18.68 8.64
N LEU A 18 -10.07 18.36 9.24
CA LEU A 18 -10.68 17.02 9.12
C LEU A 18 -11.13 16.72 7.69
N CYS A 19 -11.59 17.73 6.93
CA CYS A 19 -11.91 17.56 5.51
C CYS A 19 -10.69 17.15 4.65
N LEU A 20 -9.47 17.52 5.06
CA LEU A 20 -8.24 17.09 4.40
C LEU A 20 -7.90 15.63 4.74
N GLN A 21 -8.17 15.20 5.97
CA GLN A 21 -7.86 13.86 6.46
C GLN A 21 -8.82 12.78 5.91
N TYR A 22 -10.07 13.16 5.60
CA TYR A 22 -11.07 12.22 5.05
C TYR A 22 -10.68 11.63 3.69
N HIS A 23 -9.80 12.28 2.94
CA HIS A 23 -9.30 11.81 1.65
C HIS A 23 -8.10 10.86 1.77
N GLY A 24 -7.95 10.15 2.90
CA GLY A 24 -7.04 9.03 3.17
C GLY A 24 -5.85 8.85 2.20
N ALA A 25 -4.64 9.19 2.65
CA ALA A 25 -3.37 9.06 1.92
C ALA A 25 -3.20 9.91 0.64
N TYR A 26 -4.24 10.60 0.15
CA TYR A 26 -4.13 11.53 -0.98
C TYR A 26 -3.91 12.96 -0.46
N LEU A 27 -2.69 13.46 -0.63
CA LEU A 27 -2.37 14.88 -0.42
C LEU A 27 -3.34 15.77 -1.21
N ALA A 28 -3.75 16.91 -0.61
CA ALA A 28 -4.66 17.88 -1.22
C ALA A 28 -4.23 18.25 -2.65
N LYS A 29 -5.08 17.94 -3.63
CA LYS A 29 -4.84 18.33 -5.02
C LYS A 29 -5.31 19.77 -5.20
N PRO A 30 -4.64 20.57 -6.06
CA PRO A 30 -5.10 21.89 -6.44
C PRO A 30 -6.31 21.76 -7.39
N SER A 31 -7.43 21.31 -6.84
CA SER A 31 -8.71 21.12 -7.52
C SER A 31 -9.77 22.00 -6.85
N PRO A 32 -10.57 22.77 -7.60
CA PRO A 32 -11.71 23.50 -7.04
C PRO A 32 -12.76 22.62 -6.37
N ARG A 33 -12.72 21.30 -6.64
CA ARG A 33 -13.63 20.29 -6.07
C ARG A 33 -13.08 19.64 -4.80
N GLU A 34 -11.85 19.97 -4.40
CA GLU A 34 -11.21 19.41 -3.21
C GLU A 34 -10.84 20.53 -2.23
N ALA A 35 -10.84 20.22 -0.93
CA ALA A 35 -10.29 21.12 0.08
C ALA A 35 -8.77 21.27 -0.13
N PRO A 36 -8.17 22.46 0.14
CA PRO A 36 -8.81 23.63 0.73
C PRO A 36 -9.55 24.52 -0.28
N LEU A 37 -9.31 24.39 -1.60
CA LEU A 37 -9.88 25.31 -2.60
C LEU A 37 -11.41 25.31 -2.60
N LEU A 38 -12.04 24.14 -2.54
CA LEU A 38 -13.50 24.02 -2.43
C LEU A 38 -14.06 24.89 -1.31
N LEU A 39 -13.43 24.84 -0.13
CA LEU A 39 -13.86 25.60 1.05
C LEU A 39 -13.75 27.11 0.82
N THR A 40 -12.75 27.55 0.04
CA THR A 40 -12.61 28.95 -0.35
C THR A 40 -13.71 29.43 -1.30
N HIS A 41 -14.49 28.55 -1.94
CA HIS A 41 -15.56 28.93 -2.86
C HIS A 41 -16.95 28.95 -2.23
N ILE A 42 -17.11 28.50 -0.98
CA ILE A 42 -18.42 28.38 -0.33
C ILE A 42 -18.98 29.73 0.12
N CYS A 43 -18.26 30.46 0.96
CA CYS A 43 -18.64 31.81 1.40
C CYS A 43 -17.41 32.65 1.75
N ARG A 44 -17.57 33.98 1.86
CA ARG A 44 -16.48 34.91 2.18
C ARG A 44 -15.78 34.55 3.49
N ARG A 45 -16.56 34.28 4.54
CA ARG A 45 -16.00 33.91 5.85
C ARG A 45 -15.13 32.65 5.78
N TRP A 46 -15.57 31.61 5.08
CA TRP A 46 -14.81 30.37 4.94
C TRP A 46 -13.55 30.57 4.11
N ARG A 47 -13.63 31.41 3.07
CA ARG A 47 -12.47 31.84 2.30
C ARG A 47 -11.43 32.51 3.20
N ASP A 48 -11.84 33.48 4.00
CA ASP A 48 -10.93 34.21 4.89
C ASP A 48 -10.26 33.24 5.89
N VAL A 49 -11.05 32.40 6.57
CA VAL A 49 -10.52 31.37 7.48
C VAL A 49 -9.55 30.41 6.78
N CYS A 50 -9.85 29.96 5.56
CA CYS A 50 -8.97 29.07 4.82
C CYS A 50 -7.66 29.74 4.41
N LEU A 51 -7.72 30.98 3.94
CA LEU A 51 -6.55 31.76 3.54
C LEU A 51 -5.65 32.09 4.74
N ASP A 52 -6.25 32.35 5.91
CA ASP A 52 -5.55 32.69 7.15
C ASP A 52 -5.10 31.45 7.95
N THR A 53 -5.32 30.23 7.45
CA THR A 53 -4.90 28.98 8.11
C THR A 53 -3.82 28.27 7.29
N PRO A 54 -2.52 28.52 7.54
CA PRO A 54 -1.43 27.94 6.75
C PRO A 54 -1.38 26.40 6.75
N ASP A 55 -1.80 25.77 7.85
CA ASP A 55 -1.84 24.31 7.98
C ASP A 55 -2.69 23.63 6.90
N LEU A 56 -3.68 24.32 6.32
CA LEU A 56 -4.52 23.77 5.26
C LEU A 56 -3.79 23.64 3.92
N TRP A 57 -2.64 24.30 3.76
CA TRP A 57 -1.90 24.41 2.52
C TRP A 57 -0.60 23.59 2.53
N THR A 58 -0.21 22.96 3.64
CA THR A 58 1.08 22.26 3.81
C THR A 58 1.19 20.96 3.03
N SER A 59 0.06 20.37 2.65
CA SER A 59 -0.03 19.20 1.79
C SER A 59 -0.17 19.63 0.34
N ILE A 60 0.88 19.40 -0.46
CA ILE A 60 0.98 19.88 -1.85
C ILE A 60 0.97 18.69 -2.80
N HIS A 61 -0.04 18.55 -3.66
CA HIS A 61 -0.09 17.49 -4.68
C HIS A 61 -0.23 18.04 -6.10
N PHE A 62 0.89 18.18 -6.82
CA PHE A 62 0.88 18.77 -8.16
C PHE A 62 1.07 17.70 -9.23
N THR A 63 -0.04 17.33 -9.88
CA THR A 63 -0.12 16.50 -11.09
C THR A 63 -0.46 17.35 -12.32
N THR A 64 -1.47 18.22 -12.20
CA THR A 64 -2.03 19.01 -13.31
C THR A 64 -1.90 20.53 -13.12
N GLY A 65 -1.35 21.01 -12.00
CA GLY A 65 -1.21 22.44 -11.69
C GLY A 65 -0.11 23.17 -12.46
N SER A 66 -0.18 24.51 -12.52
CA SER A 66 0.87 25.36 -13.11
C SER A 66 1.95 25.74 -12.08
N VAL A 67 3.05 26.32 -12.56
CA VAL A 67 4.15 26.81 -11.70
C VAL A 67 3.69 27.98 -10.83
N GLU A 68 2.85 28.85 -11.38
CA GLU A 68 2.25 30.00 -10.69
C GLU A 68 1.33 29.53 -9.55
N LEU A 69 0.56 28.47 -9.80
CA LEU A 69 -0.31 27.88 -8.78
C LEU A 69 0.52 27.28 -7.64
N LEU A 70 1.67 26.67 -7.93
CA LEU A 70 2.57 26.18 -6.89
C LEU A 70 3.15 27.34 -6.06
N LYS A 71 3.60 28.42 -6.70
CA LYS A 71 4.07 29.63 -5.99
C LYS A 71 3.00 30.20 -5.07
N LEU A 72 1.77 30.28 -5.56
CA LEU A 72 0.62 30.74 -4.79
C LEU A 72 0.28 29.79 -3.62
N TRP A 73 0.46 28.49 -3.81
CA TRP A 73 0.25 27.51 -2.74
C TRP A 73 1.30 27.67 -1.66
N LEU A 74 2.59 27.74 -2.06
CA LEU A 74 3.72 27.93 -1.16
C LEU A 74 3.59 29.23 -0.35
N SER A 75 3.14 30.32 -0.96
CA SER A 75 2.96 31.59 -0.24
C SER A 75 1.93 31.53 0.89
N ARG A 76 1.03 30.54 0.87
CA ARG A 76 0.03 30.31 1.93
C ARG A 76 0.49 29.34 3.02
N THR A 77 1.59 28.62 2.81
CA THR A 77 2.09 27.65 3.79
C THR A 77 2.75 28.29 5.01
N GLY A 78 3.12 29.58 4.91
CA GLY A 78 3.86 30.27 5.94
C GLY A 78 5.14 29.50 6.28
N ASP A 79 5.40 29.35 7.59
CA ASP A 79 6.59 28.66 8.08
C ASP A 79 6.45 27.17 8.43
N ARG A 80 5.45 26.49 7.89
CA ARG A 80 5.11 25.13 8.31
C ARG A 80 5.86 24.05 7.54
N LEU A 81 5.97 22.86 8.15
CA LEU A 81 6.53 21.69 7.48
C LEU A 81 5.66 21.28 6.29
N LEU A 82 6.29 20.83 5.21
CA LEU A 82 5.61 20.51 3.96
C LEU A 82 5.66 19.02 3.65
N ASP A 83 4.54 18.51 3.16
CA ASP A 83 4.44 17.21 2.51
C ASP A 83 4.12 17.45 1.04
N VAL A 84 5.02 17.04 0.15
CA VAL A 84 4.97 17.38 -1.28
C VAL A 84 4.91 16.12 -2.13
N THR A 85 3.97 16.10 -3.07
CA THR A 85 3.92 15.15 -4.18
C THR A 85 3.98 15.91 -5.50
N LEU A 86 5.00 15.62 -6.31
CA LEU A 86 5.11 16.10 -7.67
C LEU A 86 4.98 14.93 -8.65
N ASN A 87 4.13 15.09 -9.66
CA ASN A 87 3.99 14.13 -10.73
C ASN A 87 3.94 14.88 -12.06
N SER A 88 4.89 14.58 -12.94
CA SER A 88 4.95 15.17 -14.28
C SER A 88 5.67 14.22 -15.22
N VAL A 89 5.18 14.13 -16.44
CA VAL A 89 5.87 13.41 -17.54
C VAL A 89 6.70 14.37 -18.41
N HIS A 90 6.51 15.68 -18.28
CA HIS A 90 7.20 16.70 -19.06
C HIS A 90 8.41 17.24 -18.28
N THR A 91 9.61 17.10 -18.84
CA THR A 91 10.89 17.45 -18.21
C THR A 91 10.98 18.92 -17.82
N GLU A 92 10.58 19.84 -18.69
CA GLU A 92 10.66 21.29 -18.43
C GLU A 92 9.79 21.70 -17.24
N LYS A 93 8.51 21.32 -17.26
CA LYS A 93 7.58 21.56 -16.15
C LYS A 93 8.05 20.89 -14.86
N ALA A 94 8.53 19.63 -14.94
CA ALA A 94 9.07 18.91 -13.79
C ALA A 94 10.26 19.65 -13.17
N THR A 95 11.14 20.20 -14.00
CA THR A 95 12.31 20.97 -13.57
C THR A 95 11.88 22.23 -12.83
N GLN A 96 11.00 23.04 -13.41
CA GLN A 96 10.50 24.27 -12.80
C GLN A 96 9.80 24.03 -11.46
N LEU A 97 8.94 23.00 -11.37
CA LEU A 97 8.27 22.63 -10.12
C LEU A 97 9.27 22.15 -9.07
N LEU A 98 10.23 21.31 -9.46
CA LEU A 98 11.22 20.76 -8.55
C LEU A 98 12.13 21.86 -7.98
N GLU A 99 12.58 22.80 -8.80
CA GLU A 99 13.40 23.93 -8.35
C GLU A 99 12.69 24.76 -7.26
N LEU A 100 11.40 25.06 -7.45
CA LEU A 100 10.61 25.77 -6.43
C LEU A 100 10.50 25.01 -5.11
N ILE A 101 10.34 23.68 -5.17
CA ILE A 101 10.28 22.84 -3.98
C ILE A 101 11.64 22.72 -3.30
N MET A 102 12.74 22.61 -4.07
CA MET A 102 14.08 22.49 -3.50
C MET A 102 14.51 23.75 -2.74
N ILE A 103 14.01 24.94 -3.09
CA ILE A 103 14.19 26.17 -2.28
C ILE A 103 13.63 25.99 -0.86
N GLN A 104 12.59 25.16 -0.70
CA GLN A 104 11.94 24.90 0.58
C GLN A 104 12.55 23.70 1.34
N ALA A 105 13.72 23.17 0.93
CA ALA A 105 14.31 21.93 1.45
C ALA A 105 14.37 21.84 2.98
N HIS A 106 14.66 22.95 3.67
CA HIS A 106 14.78 23.04 5.13
C HIS A 106 13.50 22.68 5.91
N ARG A 107 12.34 22.73 5.26
CA ARG A 107 11.02 22.44 5.85
C ARG A 107 10.29 21.28 5.20
N LEU A 108 10.93 20.55 4.26
CA LEU A 108 10.32 19.39 3.63
C LEU A 108 10.35 18.20 4.59
N ARG A 109 9.17 17.75 5.04
CA ARG A 109 8.99 16.58 5.90
C ARG A 109 8.75 15.31 5.08
N ALA A 110 7.99 15.40 3.98
CA ALA A 110 7.78 14.28 3.08
C ALA A 110 7.86 14.71 1.62
N ILE A 111 8.54 13.93 0.79
CA ILE A 111 8.72 14.19 -0.64
C ILE A 111 8.36 12.93 -1.43
N HIS A 112 7.43 13.05 -2.37
CA HIS A 112 7.08 12.01 -3.33
C HIS A 112 7.22 12.55 -4.76
N LEU A 113 8.17 12.01 -5.52
CA LEU A 113 8.51 12.48 -6.85
C LEU A 113 8.25 11.38 -7.87
N ARG A 114 7.32 11.62 -8.78
CA ARG A 114 7.10 10.83 -9.99
C ARG A 114 7.44 11.69 -11.21
N LEU A 115 8.72 11.77 -11.53
CA LEU A 115 9.26 12.73 -12.51
C LEU A 115 10.15 12.00 -13.55
N PRO A 116 10.50 12.63 -14.69
CA PRO A 116 11.47 12.05 -15.64
C PRO A 116 12.85 11.85 -14.98
N ARG A 117 13.62 10.83 -15.39
CA ARG A 117 14.91 10.52 -14.73
C ARG A 117 15.89 11.68 -14.73
N SER A 118 15.98 12.41 -15.84
CA SER A 118 16.88 13.55 -16.06
C SER A 118 16.70 14.75 -15.13
N VAL A 119 15.64 14.77 -14.29
CA VAL A 119 15.47 15.86 -13.30
C VAL A 119 15.98 15.49 -11.91
N PHE A 120 16.25 14.22 -11.62
CA PHE A 120 16.58 13.79 -10.26
C PHE A 120 17.97 14.22 -9.77
N SER A 121 18.92 14.53 -10.68
CA SER A 121 20.20 15.16 -10.31
C SER A 121 20.04 16.53 -9.61
N ARG A 122 18.86 17.15 -9.74
CA ARG A 122 18.50 18.43 -9.09
C ARG A 122 17.96 18.25 -7.67
N VAL A 123 17.62 17.03 -7.26
CA VAL A 123 17.22 16.75 -5.88
C VAL A 123 18.47 16.81 -5.01
N ARG A 124 18.70 17.99 -4.42
CA ARG A 124 19.88 18.30 -3.60
C ARG A 124 19.45 19.12 -2.38
N GLY A 125 20.17 18.95 -1.29
CA GLY A 125 20.06 19.80 -0.12
C GLY A 125 20.86 19.22 1.04
N PRO A 126 20.93 19.94 2.17
CA PRO A 126 20.52 19.37 3.43
C PRO A 126 18.98 19.33 3.52
N PHE A 127 18.45 18.22 4.02
CA PHE A 127 17.04 17.96 4.29
C PHE A 127 16.88 17.67 5.80
N PRO A 128 17.00 18.70 6.66
CA PRO A 128 17.17 18.53 8.10
C PRO A 128 15.98 17.85 8.79
N VAL A 129 14.78 17.98 8.24
CA VAL A 129 13.51 17.49 8.82
C VAL A 129 12.79 16.46 7.95
N LEU A 130 13.44 15.96 6.89
CA LEU A 130 12.83 15.00 5.96
C LEU A 130 12.69 13.64 6.61
N GLU A 131 11.46 13.16 6.75
CA GLU A 131 11.13 11.86 7.35
C GLU A 131 10.84 10.78 6.29
N ARG A 132 10.21 11.18 5.18
CA ARG A 132 9.73 10.26 4.13
C ARG A 132 10.18 10.72 2.75
N LEU A 133 10.85 9.84 2.02
CA LEU A 133 11.27 10.07 0.65
C LEU A 133 10.71 8.99 -0.26
N SER A 134 10.20 9.40 -1.41
CA SER A 134 9.69 8.48 -2.43
C SER A 134 10.08 8.95 -3.82
N ILE A 135 10.79 8.11 -4.57
CA ILE A 135 11.34 8.40 -5.90
C ILE A 135 10.87 7.34 -6.90
N TRP A 136 10.15 7.80 -7.92
CA TRP A 136 9.57 6.98 -9.00
C TRP A 136 9.92 7.58 -10.36
N PRO A 137 11.05 7.21 -10.94
CA PRO A 137 11.47 7.75 -12.22
C PRO A 137 10.58 7.26 -13.37
N GLY A 138 10.28 8.16 -14.31
CA GLY A 138 9.56 7.84 -15.54
C GLY A 138 10.35 6.88 -16.44
N SER A 139 9.63 5.97 -17.11
CA SER A 139 10.18 4.80 -17.82
C SER A 139 10.90 5.08 -19.16
N ARG A 140 10.97 6.34 -19.61
CA ARG A 140 11.39 6.68 -20.99
C ARG A 140 12.84 7.15 -21.15
N ASP A 141 13.62 7.20 -20.08
CA ASP A 141 14.92 7.88 -20.10
C ASP A 141 16.03 6.96 -19.55
N THR A 142 17.18 6.95 -20.25
CA THR A 142 18.30 6.00 -20.06
C THR A 142 19.48 6.64 -19.34
N ALA A 143 19.45 7.94 -19.05
CA ALA A 143 20.55 8.60 -18.33
C ALA A 143 20.64 8.14 -16.87
N ALA A 144 21.79 7.58 -16.49
CA ALA A 144 22.13 7.21 -15.12
C ALA A 144 22.57 8.45 -14.35
N GLU A 145 21.60 9.17 -13.75
CA GLU A 145 21.92 10.29 -12.86
C GLU A 145 21.96 9.83 -11.41
N ARG A 146 23.01 10.28 -10.69
CA ARG A 146 23.14 10.05 -9.24
C ARG A 146 22.21 10.99 -8.49
N ILE A 147 21.45 10.43 -7.56
CA ILE A 147 20.63 11.16 -6.58
C ILE A 147 21.45 11.25 -5.30
N VAL A 148 21.79 12.47 -4.90
CA VAL A 148 22.59 12.73 -3.71
C VAL A 148 21.73 13.45 -2.69
N ILE A 149 21.25 12.70 -1.70
CA ILE A 149 20.51 13.20 -0.54
C ILE A 149 21.44 12.99 0.65
N GLY A 150 22.46 13.85 0.72
CA GLY A 150 23.64 13.63 1.56
C GLY A 150 23.39 13.86 3.05
N ASP A 151 22.47 14.76 3.40
CA ASP A 151 22.20 15.14 4.79
C ASP A 151 20.70 15.14 5.06
N ALA A 152 20.18 14.06 5.65
CA ALA A 152 18.76 13.88 5.97
C ALA A 152 18.59 13.11 7.31
N PRO A 153 18.97 13.69 8.45
CA PRO A 153 19.11 12.99 9.73
C PRO A 153 17.78 12.44 10.29
N MET A 154 16.65 12.99 9.87
CA MET A 154 15.32 12.54 10.28
C MET A 154 14.70 11.50 9.35
N LEU A 155 15.38 11.09 8.27
CA LEU A 155 14.81 10.16 7.29
C LEU A 155 14.61 8.78 7.91
N ARG A 156 13.39 8.26 7.86
CA ARG A 156 13.01 6.94 8.37
C ARG A 156 12.43 6.04 7.29
N GLU A 157 11.84 6.63 6.25
CA GLU A 157 11.16 5.90 5.19
C GLU A 157 11.71 6.29 3.81
N ALA A 158 12.12 5.29 3.04
CA ALA A 158 12.53 5.47 1.66
C ALA A 158 11.76 4.50 0.73
N ARG A 159 11.17 5.04 -0.33
CA ARG A 159 10.62 4.26 -1.44
C ARG A 159 11.36 4.61 -2.72
N ILE A 160 12.02 3.64 -3.31
CA ILE A 160 12.89 3.85 -4.47
C ILE A 160 12.54 2.83 -5.52
N SER A 161 12.13 3.32 -6.68
CA SER A 161 11.77 2.50 -7.82
C SER A 161 12.69 2.79 -9.00
N ALA A 162 12.94 1.78 -9.82
CA ALA A 162 13.67 1.88 -11.08
C ALA A 162 15.00 2.66 -10.95
N LEU A 163 15.77 2.46 -9.88
CA LEU A 163 17.11 3.05 -9.73
C LEU A 163 18.08 1.99 -9.23
N GLU A 164 19.33 2.13 -9.65
CA GLU A 164 20.42 1.36 -9.05
C GLU A 164 20.69 1.86 -7.63
N PHE A 165 20.95 0.94 -6.71
CA PHE A 165 21.19 1.27 -5.32
C PHE A 165 22.38 2.24 -5.13
N HIS A 166 23.48 2.03 -5.86
CA HIS A 166 24.67 2.88 -5.80
C HIS A 166 24.45 4.31 -6.33
N SER A 167 23.42 4.51 -7.15
CA SER A 167 23.06 5.82 -7.67
C SER A 167 22.35 6.67 -6.64
N VAL A 168 21.93 6.09 -5.50
CA VAL A 168 21.19 6.79 -4.45
C VAL A 168 22.02 6.87 -3.17
N HIS A 169 22.34 8.08 -2.73
CA HIS A 169 23.04 8.32 -1.47
C HIS A 169 22.01 8.78 -0.45
N LEU A 170 21.76 7.96 0.56
CA LEU A 170 20.85 8.20 1.68
C LEU A 170 21.51 7.78 2.99
N PRO A 171 21.04 8.28 4.14
CA PRO A 171 21.39 7.75 5.45
C PRO A 171 20.66 6.41 5.68
N TRP A 172 21.12 5.36 4.99
CA TRP A 172 20.49 4.03 5.01
C TRP A 172 20.39 3.41 6.41
N ALA A 173 21.35 3.70 7.29
CA ALA A 173 21.48 3.04 8.58
C ALA A 173 20.30 3.30 9.55
N GLN A 174 19.64 4.45 9.41
CA GLN A 174 18.53 4.91 10.25
C GLN A 174 17.14 4.61 9.66
N LEU A 175 17.07 4.00 8.47
CA LEU A 175 15.80 3.69 7.84
C LEU A 175 15.08 2.55 8.58
N THR A 176 13.82 2.78 8.90
CA THR A 176 12.90 1.80 9.50
C THR A 176 12.00 1.17 8.45
N THR A 177 11.74 1.86 7.34
CA THR A 177 10.89 1.39 6.24
C THR A 177 11.61 1.58 4.91
N LEU A 178 11.81 0.49 4.17
CA LEU A 178 12.40 0.51 2.83
C LEU A 178 11.51 -0.22 1.83
N HIS A 179 11.09 0.47 0.78
CA HIS A 179 10.48 -0.14 -0.40
C HIS A 179 11.44 0.02 -1.56
N PHE A 180 12.00 -1.08 -2.04
CA PHE A 180 13.00 -1.08 -3.09
C PHE A 180 12.52 -1.92 -4.27
N HIS A 181 12.30 -1.24 -5.40
CA HIS A 181 11.90 -1.84 -6.66
C HIS A 181 13.00 -1.58 -7.69
N PRO A 182 14.12 -2.33 -7.66
CA PRO A 182 15.23 -2.04 -8.54
C PRO A 182 14.82 -2.24 -10.00
N TYR A 183 15.42 -1.46 -10.89
CA TYR A 183 15.41 -1.83 -12.31
C TYR A 183 16.23 -3.13 -12.45
N PRO A 184 15.85 -4.07 -13.33
CA PRO A 184 16.56 -5.35 -13.49
C PRO A 184 17.94 -5.13 -14.14
N PHE A 185 18.89 -4.59 -13.37
CA PHE A 185 20.29 -4.50 -13.74
C PHE A 185 21.06 -5.62 -13.03
N LYS A 186 21.90 -6.33 -13.78
CA LYS A 186 22.80 -7.34 -13.20
C LYS A 186 23.82 -6.62 -12.31
N GLY A 187 24.01 -7.08 -11.07
CA GLY A 187 25.17 -6.69 -10.25
C GLY A 187 24.99 -5.57 -9.24
N SER A 188 23.77 -5.14 -8.87
CA SER A 188 23.63 -4.15 -7.80
C SER A 188 23.92 -4.76 -6.42
N ALA A 189 24.64 -4.04 -5.55
CA ALA A 189 24.84 -4.44 -4.17
C ALA A 189 23.49 -4.43 -3.43
N ASN A 190 23.28 -5.42 -2.56
CA ASN A 190 22.03 -5.57 -1.83
C ASN A 190 21.85 -4.41 -0.82
N PRO A 191 20.77 -3.59 -0.92
CA PRO A 191 20.54 -2.46 0.00
C PRO A 191 20.44 -2.86 1.47
N ILE A 192 20.06 -4.11 1.73
CA ILE A 192 19.74 -4.64 3.05
C ILE A 192 20.92 -4.51 4.01
N ALA A 193 22.16 -4.72 3.51
CA ALA A 193 23.38 -4.66 4.31
C ALA A 193 23.59 -3.31 5.03
N ARG A 194 23.05 -2.22 4.47
CA ARG A 194 23.23 -0.86 4.97
C ARG A 194 22.07 -0.38 5.85
N CYS A 195 21.06 -1.21 6.07
CA CYS A 195 19.81 -0.84 6.73
C CYS A 195 19.52 -1.75 7.95
N PRO A 196 20.34 -1.71 9.03
CA PRO A 196 20.17 -2.57 10.20
C PRO A 196 18.93 -2.25 11.04
N ALA A 197 18.40 -1.03 10.97
CA ALA A 197 17.25 -0.57 11.75
C ALA A 197 15.88 -0.89 11.09
N LEU A 198 15.86 -1.68 10.01
CA LEU A 198 14.62 -1.95 9.27
C LEU A 198 13.60 -2.71 10.11
N VAL A 199 12.38 -2.20 10.09
CA VAL A 199 11.16 -2.81 10.64
C VAL A 199 10.26 -3.32 9.52
N ASN A 200 10.17 -2.55 8.42
CA ASN A 200 9.36 -2.88 7.25
C ASN A 200 10.24 -2.90 6.00
N LEU A 201 10.22 -4.01 5.27
CA LEU A 201 11.00 -4.18 4.05
C LEU A 201 10.10 -4.70 2.94
N ARG A 202 10.16 -4.04 1.79
CA ARG A 202 9.58 -4.52 0.54
C ARG A 202 10.63 -4.55 -0.55
N ILE A 203 10.79 -5.69 -1.20
CA ILE A 203 11.74 -5.86 -2.31
C ILE A 203 11.00 -6.46 -3.51
N ALA A 204 11.17 -5.87 -4.68
CA ALA A 204 10.49 -6.35 -5.90
C ALA A 204 11.37 -7.10 -6.90
N PHE A 205 12.70 -7.03 -6.79
CA PHE A 205 13.61 -7.78 -7.65
C PHE A 205 14.89 -8.10 -6.88
N SER A 206 15.44 -9.29 -7.11
CA SER A 206 16.76 -9.68 -6.62
C SER A 206 17.82 -9.48 -7.68
N THR A 207 18.98 -8.96 -7.27
CA THR A 207 20.23 -9.00 -8.05
C THR A 207 21.20 -9.94 -7.34
N THR A 208 20.94 -11.24 -7.46
CA THR A 208 21.76 -12.30 -6.85
C THR A 208 23.21 -12.23 -7.37
N VAL A 209 24.17 -11.76 -6.56
CA VAL A 209 25.61 -11.96 -6.85
C VAL A 209 26.47 -12.18 -5.60
N SER A 210 25.93 -12.25 -4.37
CA SER A 210 26.80 -12.44 -3.19
C SER A 210 26.21 -13.38 -2.15
N PRO A 211 26.94 -14.44 -1.72
CA PRO A 211 26.48 -15.45 -0.77
C PRO A 211 26.51 -14.95 0.69
N SER A 212 26.09 -13.71 0.93
CA SER A 212 26.12 -13.11 2.26
C SER A 212 24.80 -13.36 2.98
N THR A 213 24.86 -13.80 4.24
CA THR A 213 23.68 -13.89 5.10
C THR A 213 23.48 -12.58 5.86
N TYR A 214 22.27 -12.03 5.82
CA TYR A 214 21.88 -10.81 6.50
C TYR A 214 20.91 -11.12 7.64
N THR A 215 21.25 -10.66 8.84
CA THR A 215 20.36 -10.77 9.99
C THR A 215 19.69 -9.41 10.24
N LEU A 216 18.37 -9.37 10.14
CA LEU A 216 17.57 -8.17 10.38
C LEU A 216 16.81 -8.31 11.68
N HIS A 217 17.44 -7.91 12.79
CA HIS A 217 16.94 -8.15 14.16
C HIS A 217 15.61 -7.44 14.47
N HIS A 218 15.31 -6.34 13.78
CA HIS A 218 14.13 -5.53 14.04
C HIS A 218 13.01 -5.70 13.01
N LEU A 219 13.23 -6.52 11.97
CA LEU A 219 12.27 -6.66 10.87
C LEU A 219 11.03 -7.41 11.33
N ARG A 220 9.87 -6.76 11.24
CA ARG A 220 8.56 -7.30 11.59
C ARG A 220 7.69 -7.59 10.37
N SER A 221 7.81 -6.76 9.33
CA SER A 221 7.04 -6.92 8.10
C SER A 221 7.95 -7.07 6.89
N LEU A 222 7.78 -8.16 6.15
CA LEU A 222 8.48 -8.42 4.89
C LEU A 222 7.49 -8.58 3.74
N THR A 223 7.74 -7.87 2.64
CA THR A 223 7.06 -8.09 1.38
C THR A 223 8.06 -8.49 0.30
N LEU A 224 7.83 -9.65 -0.31
CA LEU A 224 8.61 -10.18 -1.42
C LEU A 224 7.70 -10.33 -2.64
N THR A 225 8.11 -9.84 -3.80
CA THR A 225 7.52 -10.28 -5.07
C THR A 225 8.11 -11.61 -5.50
N ALA A 226 7.47 -12.30 -6.45
CA ALA A 226 7.97 -13.56 -7.00
C ALA A 226 9.42 -13.48 -7.52
N HIS A 227 9.83 -12.34 -8.07
CA HIS A 227 11.21 -12.11 -8.54
C HIS A 227 12.24 -11.87 -7.42
N SER A 228 11.79 -11.69 -6.17
CA SER A 228 12.65 -11.45 -5.00
C SER A 228 12.66 -12.61 -4.00
N ILE A 229 11.81 -13.63 -4.21
CA ILE A 229 11.74 -14.84 -3.37
C ILE A 229 13.12 -15.52 -3.21
N MET A 230 13.97 -15.43 -4.23
CA MET A 230 15.33 -15.97 -4.22
C MET A 230 16.27 -15.33 -3.18
N LEU A 231 15.90 -14.19 -2.58
CA LEU A 231 16.63 -13.59 -1.46
C LEU A 231 16.37 -14.29 -0.12
N ALA A 232 15.31 -15.09 -0.02
CA ALA A 232 14.92 -15.69 1.25
C ALA A 232 16.02 -16.52 1.94
N PRO A 233 16.86 -17.31 1.22
CA PRO A 233 18.00 -18.02 1.81
C PRO A 233 19.02 -17.11 2.49
N GLU A 234 19.16 -15.86 2.03
CA GLU A 234 20.12 -14.89 2.55
C GLU A 234 19.61 -14.18 3.82
N LEU A 235 18.34 -14.35 4.22
CA LEU A 235 17.72 -13.55 5.27
C LEU A 235 17.46 -14.35 6.56
N ILE A 236 17.92 -13.81 7.69
CA ILE A 236 17.59 -14.28 9.05
C ILE A 236 16.73 -13.22 9.73
N LEU A 237 15.47 -13.58 10.00
CA LEU A 237 14.41 -12.66 10.43
C LEU A 237 13.79 -13.15 11.75
N PRO A 238 14.44 -12.90 12.90
CA PRO A 238 14.04 -13.51 14.18
C PRO A 238 12.72 -12.96 14.74
N GLN A 239 12.27 -11.78 14.30
CA GLN A 239 11.09 -11.07 14.81
C GLN A 239 10.01 -10.88 13.73
N LEU A 240 10.01 -11.73 12.68
CA LEU A 240 9.06 -11.61 11.58
C LEU A 240 7.64 -11.94 12.04
N GLU A 241 6.74 -10.97 11.95
CA GLU A 241 5.33 -11.06 12.33
C GLU A 241 4.41 -11.13 11.11
N THR A 242 4.76 -10.39 10.05
CA THR A 242 3.97 -10.28 8.82
C THR A 242 4.79 -10.61 7.59
N LEU A 243 4.29 -11.53 6.79
CA LEU A 243 4.89 -11.92 5.51
C LEU A 243 3.88 -11.67 4.39
N HIS A 244 4.31 -10.99 3.35
CA HIS A 244 3.52 -10.75 2.15
C HIS A 244 4.29 -11.26 0.93
N ILE A 245 3.69 -12.15 0.16
CA ILE A 245 4.27 -12.67 -1.09
C ILE A 245 3.39 -12.21 -2.25
N GLU A 246 3.99 -11.43 -3.15
CA GLU A 246 3.33 -10.85 -4.32
C GLU A 246 3.59 -11.58 -5.62
N GLU A 247 2.61 -11.52 -6.50
CA GLU A 247 2.71 -11.92 -7.91
C GLU A 247 3.20 -13.37 -8.06
N VAL A 248 2.71 -14.29 -7.24
CA VAL A 248 3.15 -15.70 -7.26
C VAL A 248 2.88 -16.32 -8.65
N TYR A 249 3.92 -16.86 -9.30
CA TYR A 249 3.82 -17.52 -10.62
C TYR A 249 4.06 -19.04 -10.53
N ALA A 250 3.49 -19.78 -11.49
CA ALA A 250 3.65 -21.23 -11.62
C ALA A 250 5.10 -21.68 -11.72
N PHE A 251 5.97 -20.89 -12.36
CA PHE A 251 7.38 -21.24 -12.57
C PHE A 251 8.20 -21.34 -11.27
N TYR A 252 7.68 -20.86 -10.14
CA TYR A 252 8.31 -20.99 -8.83
C TYR A 252 7.72 -22.17 -8.05
N TYR A 253 7.79 -23.39 -8.60
CA TYR A 253 7.34 -24.61 -7.92
C TYR A 253 8.13 -24.92 -6.64
N LEU A 254 9.31 -24.31 -6.46
CA LEU A 254 10.15 -24.48 -5.29
C LEU A 254 10.09 -23.24 -4.41
N ILE A 255 9.26 -23.29 -3.38
CA ILE A 255 9.34 -22.36 -2.26
C ILE A 255 10.71 -22.56 -1.60
N PRO A 256 11.56 -21.52 -1.51
CA PRO A 256 12.83 -21.64 -0.82
C PRO A 256 12.64 -22.19 0.59
N SER A 257 13.50 -23.11 1.03
CA SER A 257 13.44 -23.74 2.35
C SER A 257 13.37 -22.73 3.50
N LYS A 258 13.91 -21.52 3.33
CA LYS A 258 13.79 -20.43 4.31
C LYS A 258 12.38 -19.84 4.42
N ILE A 259 11.65 -19.70 3.33
CA ILE A 259 10.24 -19.26 3.39
C ILE A 259 9.43 -20.30 4.15
N ARG A 260 9.67 -21.59 3.87
CA ARG A 260 9.08 -22.69 4.63
C ARG A 260 9.40 -22.55 6.12
N ALA A 261 10.66 -22.35 6.49
CA ALA A 261 11.08 -22.17 7.88
C ALA A 261 10.45 -20.94 8.56
N TRP A 262 10.19 -19.84 7.83
CA TRP A 262 9.48 -18.68 8.39
C TRP A 262 8.01 -18.98 8.66
N LEU A 263 7.37 -19.77 7.81
CA LEU A 263 5.98 -20.18 7.95
C LEU A 263 5.79 -21.23 9.07
N GLU A 264 6.79 -22.09 9.28
CA GLU A 264 6.86 -23.03 10.42
C GLU A 264 7.17 -22.31 11.74
N GLY A 265 7.76 -21.13 11.66
CA GLY A 265 8.17 -20.34 12.81
C GLY A 265 6.99 -19.94 13.70
N ARG A 266 7.25 -19.81 15.01
CA ARG A 266 6.25 -19.38 16.00
C ARG A 266 5.99 -17.88 16.05
N GLY A 267 6.70 -17.09 15.24
CA GLY A 267 6.63 -15.63 15.25
C GLY A 267 5.61 -15.04 14.27
N LEU A 268 5.29 -15.77 13.19
CA LEU A 268 4.46 -15.24 12.12
C LEU A 268 2.98 -15.27 12.52
N SER A 269 2.33 -14.10 12.51
CA SER A 269 0.92 -13.92 12.86
C SER A 269 0.04 -13.54 11.68
N SER A 270 0.62 -13.01 10.60
CA SER A 270 -0.10 -12.59 9.40
C SER A 270 0.62 -13.00 8.12
N LEU A 271 -0.12 -13.62 7.20
CA LEU A 271 0.34 -13.99 5.87
C LEU A 271 -0.56 -13.36 4.82
N THR A 272 0.04 -12.77 3.79
CA THR A 272 -0.66 -12.39 2.56
C THR A 272 -0.04 -13.06 1.36
N LEU A 273 -0.86 -13.69 0.53
CA LEU A 273 -0.45 -14.26 -0.75
C LEU A 273 -1.25 -13.59 -1.86
N SER A 274 -0.58 -13.11 -2.91
CA SER A 274 -1.26 -12.55 -4.08
C SER A 274 -0.81 -13.17 -5.40
N THR A 275 -1.77 -13.47 -6.27
CA THR A 275 -1.53 -13.95 -7.64
C THR A 275 -1.80 -12.89 -8.68
N VAL A 276 -1.26 -13.12 -9.87
CA VAL A 276 -1.51 -12.28 -11.05
C VAL A 276 -2.80 -12.76 -11.72
N ALA A 277 -3.59 -11.83 -12.27
CA ALA A 277 -4.92 -12.03 -12.90
C ALA A 277 -5.02 -13.12 -14.01
N GLN A 278 -3.91 -13.73 -14.40
CA GLN A 278 -3.82 -14.76 -15.45
C GLN A 278 -3.02 -16.00 -15.02
N SER A 279 -2.71 -16.17 -13.73
CA SER A 279 -2.01 -17.37 -13.27
C SER A 279 -2.91 -18.60 -13.36
N ASN A 280 -2.35 -19.76 -13.71
CA ASN A 280 -3.07 -21.03 -13.69
C ASN A 280 -3.54 -21.38 -12.26
N ALA A 281 -4.68 -22.06 -12.15
CA ALA A 281 -5.33 -22.46 -10.88
C ALA A 281 -4.46 -23.29 -9.93
N ASP A 282 -3.38 -23.87 -10.45
CA ASP A 282 -2.57 -24.83 -9.73
C ASP A 282 -1.49 -24.18 -8.86
N VAL A 283 -1.21 -22.88 -9.04
CA VAL A 283 -0.06 -22.21 -8.39
C VAL A 283 -0.29 -22.03 -6.90
N LEU A 284 -1.33 -21.29 -6.48
CA LEU A 284 -1.59 -21.10 -5.05
C LEU A 284 -2.02 -22.42 -4.41
N GLN A 285 -2.74 -23.30 -5.10
CA GLN A 285 -3.03 -24.65 -4.59
C GLN A 285 -1.73 -25.39 -4.25
N GLY A 286 -0.73 -25.39 -5.15
CA GLY A 286 0.58 -25.99 -4.90
C GLY A 286 1.34 -25.32 -3.75
N TYR A 287 1.18 -24.01 -3.55
CA TYR A 287 1.75 -23.33 -2.38
C TYR A 287 1.01 -23.79 -1.11
N LEU A 288 -0.29 -23.57 -1.03
CA LEU A 288 -1.12 -23.81 0.15
C LEU A 288 -1.08 -25.27 0.62
N THR A 289 -1.10 -26.25 -0.28
CA THR A 289 -0.99 -27.69 0.08
C THR A 289 0.38 -28.06 0.65
N ASN A 290 1.44 -27.36 0.25
CA ASN A 290 2.82 -27.68 0.65
C ASN A 290 3.36 -26.77 1.76
N LEU A 291 2.59 -25.75 2.18
CA LEU A 291 3.00 -24.80 3.19
C LEU A 291 2.68 -25.35 4.59
N PRO A 292 3.70 -25.50 5.45
CA PRO A 292 3.51 -25.82 6.85
C PRO A 292 3.12 -24.53 7.59
N PHE A 293 1.84 -24.39 7.92
CA PHE A 293 1.39 -23.23 8.67
C PHE A 293 1.56 -23.48 10.17
N SER A 294 2.16 -22.53 10.87
CA SER A 294 2.27 -22.58 12.31
C SER A 294 0.93 -22.27 12.99
N ALA A 295 0.76 -22.76 14.21
CA ALA A 295 -0.39 -22.39 15.05
C ALA A 295 -0.39 -20.90 15.46
N SER A 296 0.69 -20.15 15.21
CA SER A 296 0.74 -18.72 15.49
C SER A 296 0.10 -17.86 14.40
N LEU A 297 -0.22 -18.44 13.22
CA LEU A 297 -0.82 -17.70 12.12
C LEU A 297 -2.30 -17.40 12.42
N VAL A 298 -2.61 -16.12 12.66
CA VAL A 298 -3.95 -15.65 13.06
C VAL A 298 -4.70 -15.00 11.91
N HIS A 299 -3.97 -14.39 10.97
CA HIS A 299 -4.54 -13.67 9.83
C HIS A 299 -4.00 -14.23 8.51
N LEU A 300 -4.90 -14.51 7.57
CA LEU A 300 -4.57 -14.91 6.20
C LEU A 300 -5.31 -14.00 5.22
N LYS A 301 -4.56 -13.39 4.31
CA LYS A 301 -5.11 -12.64 3.18
C LYS A 301 -4.74 -13.31 1.87
N LEU A 302 -5.72 -13.58 1.03
CA LEU A 302 -5.55 -14.14 -0.30
C LEU A 302 -6.04 -13.13 -1.33
N VAL A 303 -5.17 -12.74 -2.24
CA VAL A 303 -5.53 -11.87 -3.38
C VAL A 303 -5.45 -12.72 -4.63
N VAL A 304 -6.59 -13.11 -5.16
CA VAL A 304 -6.68 -14.09 -6.24
C VAL A 304 -6.99 -13.38 -7.55
N GLY A 305 -6.17 -13.66 -8.56
CA GLY A 305 -6.37 -13.24 -9.93
C GLY A 305 -7.11 -14.30 -10.75
N GLY A 306 -8.27 -13.94 -11.32
CA GLY A 306 -9.09 -14.86 -12.14
C GLY A 306 -10.01 -15.76 -11.31
N PHE A 307 -11.01 -16.37 -11.96
CA PHE A 307 -12.11 -17.07 -11.27
C PHE A 307 -11.97 -18.59 -11.15
N LYS A 308 -11.41 -19.25 -12.16
CA LYS A 308 -11.21 -20.71 -12.13
C LYS A 308 -10.17 -21.14 -11.09
N THR A 309 -9.26 -20.22 -10.77
CA THR A 309 -8.21 -20.33 -9.75
C THR A 309 -8.80 -20.35 -8.34
N PHE A 310 -9.78 -19.49 -8.06
CA PHE A 310 -10.37 -19.31 -6.73
C PHE A 310 -10.88 -20.61 -6.07
N THR A 311 -11.63 -21.44 -6.79
CA THR A 311 -12.23 -22.65 -6.19
C THR A 311 -11.17 -23.68 -5.77
N ASN A 312 -10.17 -23.94 -6.63
CA ASN A 312 -9.12 -24.92 -6.37
C ASN A 312 -8.18 -24.47 -5.24
N GLU A 313 -7.86 -23.18 -5.19
CA GLU A 313 -6.97 -22.60 -4.19
C GLU A 313 -7.60 -22.61 -2.80
N ILE A 314 -8.90 -22.30 -2.70
CA ILE A 314 -9.61 -22.41 -1.42
C ILE A 314 -9.82 -23.87 -1.04
N GLN A 315 -10.09 -24.77 -2.00
CA GLN A 315 -10.13 -26.20 -1.71
C GLN A 315 -8.80 -26.75 -1.20
N ALA A 316 -7.67 -26.12 -1.54
CA ALA A 316 -6.37 -26.47 -0.98
C ALA A 316 -6.25 -26.16 0.52
N LEU A 317 -6.99 -25.17 1.02
CA LEU A 317 -7.01 -24.77 2.44
C LEU A 317 -7.91 -25.68 3.29
N LEU A 318 -8.73 -26.52 2.64
CA LEU A 318 -9.79 -27.28 3.28
C LEU A 318 -9.38 -28.42 4.19
N PRO A 319 -8.27 -29.15 3.99
CA PRO A 319 -7.96 -30.25 4.87
C PRO A 319 -7.92 -29.77 6.34
N ALA A 320 -8.79 -30.37 7.16
CA ALA A 320 -8.92 -30.04 8.57
C ALA A 320 -7.54 -30.14 9.23
N ASN A 321 -7.17 -29.11 10.00
CA ASN A 321 -5.88 -28.95 10.71
C ASN A 321 -4.72 -28.31 9.95
N ILE A 322 -4.89 -27.80 8.72
CA ILE A 322 -3.79 -27.05 8.06
C ILE A 322 -3.56 -25.69 8.75
N LEU A 323 -4.61 -25.04 9.28
CA LEU A 323 -4.55 -23.68 9.86
C LEU A 323 -5.22 -23.60 11.24
N PRO A 324 -4.73 -24.32 12.27
CA PRO A 324 -5.43 -24.47 13.55
C PRO A 324 -5.56 -23.17 14.36
N GLY A 325 -4.73 -22.16 14.09
CA GLY A 325 -4.74 -20.86 14.78
C GLY A 325 -5.42 -19.72 14.01
N LEU A 326 -5.93 -19.99 12.80
CA LEU A 326 -6.44 -18.93 11.92
C LEU A 326 -7.78 -18.41 12.42
N LYS A 327 -7.85 -17.11 12.73
CA LYS A 327 -9.06 -16.43 13.21
C LYS A 327 -9.69 -15.53 12.16
N HIS A 328 -8.86 -14.92 11.30
CA HIS A 328 -9.31 -13.92 10.34
C HIS A 328 -8.87 -14.30 8.94
N LEU A 329 -9.85 -14.41 8.03
CA LEU A 329 -9.62 -14.67 6.62
C LEU A 329 -10.07 -13.46 5.79
N GLU A 330 -9.19 -12.96 4.93
CA GLU A 330 -9.51 -11.93 3.94
C GLU A 330 -9.28 -12.48 2.53
N VAL A 331 -10.25 -12.31 1.64
CA VAL A 331 -10.13 -12.75 0.24
C VAL A 331 -10.50 -11.64 -0.72
N ASP A 332 -9.55 -11.19 -1.53
CA ASP A 332 -9.70 -10.17 -2.61
C ASP A 332 -9.69 -10.88 -3.96
N VAL A 333 -10.87 -10.97 -4.60
CA VAL A 333 -11.04 -11.63 -5.90
C VAL A 333 -11.03 -10.59 -7.02
N ARG A 334 -9.98 -10.61 -7.84
CA ARG A 334 -9.79 -9.69 -8.96
C ARG A 334 -10.14 -10.37 -10.28
N GLY A 335 -10.99 -9.75 -11.09
CA GLY A 335 -11.31 -10.21 -12.46
C GLY A 335 -12.78 -10.61 -12.68
N ALA A 336 -13.55 -10.81 -11.62
CA ALA A 336 -14.93 -10.34 -11.41
C ALA A 336 -16.03 -10.23 -12.55
N SER A 337 -16.54 -11.23 -13.29
CA SER A 337 -17.80 -11.18 -14.06
C SER A 337 -19.00 -11.61 -13.21
N ALA A 338 -20.21 -11.09 -13.48
CA ALA A 338 -21.42 -11.39 -12.70
C ALA A 338 -21.97 -12.81 -12.92
N ASP A 339 -21.76 -13.37 -14.12
CA ASP A 339 -22.32 -14.67 -14.55
C ASP A 339 -21.61 -15.87 -13.89
N ASP A 340 -20.40 -15.67 -13.37
CA ASP A 340 -19.58 -16.72 -12.72
C ASP A 340 -19.84 -16.85 -11.20
N SER A 341 -20.74 -16.04 -10.64
CA SER A 341 -20.87 -15.89 -9.18
C SER A 341 -21.51 -17.11 -8.49
N GLU A 342 -22.61 -17.66 -9.01
CA GLU A 342 -23.37 -18.72 -8.30
C GLU A 342 -22.67 -20.08 -8.29
N LEU A 343 -21.97 -20.44 -9.38
CA LEU A 343 -21.28 -21.74 -9.51
C LEU A 343 -20.05 -21.87 -8.60
N ILE A 344 -19.54 -20.75 -8.07
CA ILE A 344 -18.24 -20.69 -7.37
C ILE A 344 -18.40 -20.29 -5.90
N PHE A 345 -19.25 -19.30 -5.60
CA PHE A 345 -19.44 -18.86 -4.23
C PHE A 345 -20.20 -19.89 -3.38
N HIS A 346 -21.10 -20.67 -3.98
CA HIS A 346 -21.84 -21.69 -3.24
C HIS A 346 -20.95 -22.83 -2.71
N PRO A 347 -20.04 -23.45 -3.50
CA PRO A 347 -19.01 -24.34 -2.97
C PRO A 347 -18.12 -23.67 -1.91
N PHE A 348 -17.70 -22.42 -2.15
CA PHE A 348 -16.84 -21.66 -1.24
C PHE A 348 -17.47 -21.42 0.14
N PHE A 349 -18.73 -20.99 0.19
CA PHE A 349 -19.42 -20.76 1.46
C PHE A 349 -19.73 -22.05 2.20
N ASN A 350 -20.04 -23.14 1.49
CA ASN A 350 -20.20 -24.45 2.11
C ASN A 350 -18.88 -24.98 2.68
N VAL A 351 -17.76 -24.67 2.04
CA VAL A 351 -16.41 -24.93 2.54
C VAL A 351 -16.15 -24.17 3.83
N LEU A 352 -16.47 -22.87 3.87
CA LEU A 352 -16.31 -22.05 5.07
C LEU A 352 -17.17 -22.52 6.24
N ARG A 353 -18.31 -23.18 6.03
CA ARG A 353 -19.10 -23.79 7.11
C ARG A 353 -18.34 -24.86 7.89
N THR A 354 -17.35 -25.51 7.26
CA THR A 354 -16.58 -26.59 7.90
C THR A 354 -15.43 -26.07 8.79
N GLN A 355 -15.15 -24.76 8.76
CA GLN A 355 -14.07 -24.10 9.50
C GLN A 355 -14.67 -22.96 10.35
N ARG A 356 -14.21 -22.77 11.58
CA ARG A 356 -14.69 -21.67 12.43
C ARG A 356 -13.69 -20.51 12.40
N PHE A 357 -14.04 -19.42 11.72
CA PHE A 357 -13.33 -18.14 11.78
C PHE A 357 -14.06 -17.17 12.71
N GLU A 358 -13.32 -16.27 13.37
CA GLU A 358 -13.89 -15.15 14.11
C GLU A 358 -14.37 -14.05 13.13
N SER A 359 -13.64 -13.84 12.03
CA SER A 359 -14.07 -12.93 10.96
C SER A 359 -13.70 -13.38 9.55
N LEU A 360 -14.56 -13.04 8.60
CA LEU A 360 -14.33 -13.21 7.18
C LEU A 360 -14.60 -11.90 6.42
N ASN A 361 -13.59 -11.43 5.70
CA ASN A 361 -13.66 -10.25 4.85
C ASN A 361 -13.56 -10.66 3.38
N LEU A 362 -14.56 -10.35 2.58
CA LEU A 362 -14.59 -10.64 1.14
C LEU A 362 -14.62 -9.35 0.35
N LEU A 363 -13.64 -9.17 -0.52
CA LEU A 363 -13.57 -8.08 -1.47
C LEU A 363 -13.80 -8.65 -2.88
N LEU A 364 -14.95 -8.34 -3.46
CA LEU A 364 -15.41 -8.89 -4.72
C LEU A 364 -15.57 -7.77 -5.76
N ARG A 365 -15.18 -8.05 -7.00
CA ARG A 365 -15.37 -7.12 -8.13
C ARG A 365 -16.69 -7.35 -8.90
N ALA A 366 -17.53 -8.27 -8.43
CA ALA A 366 -18.88 -8.51 -8.95
C ALA A 366 -19.86 -8.76 -7.79
N SER A 367 -21.15 -8.55 -8.04
CA SER A 367 -22.22 -8.88 -7.10
C SER A 367 -22.48 -10.40 -7.09
N PRO A 368 -22.55 -11.05 -5.91
CA PRO A 368 -23.00 -12.43 -5.81
C PRO A 368 -24.48 -12.56 -6.17
N GLY A 369 -24.88 -13.69 -6.75
CA GLY A 369 -26.29 -14.08 -6.92
C GLY A 369 -27.01 -14.31 -5.58
N GLU A 370 -28.34 -14.42 -5.63
CA GLU A 370 -29.20 -14.46 -4.44
C GLU A 370 -28.95 -15.72 -3.58
N ALA A 371 -28.76 -16.88 -4.21
CA ALA A 371 -28.45 -18.13 -3.50
C ALA A 371 -27.10 -18.07 -2.76
N SER A 372 -26.12 -17.34 -3.32
CA SER A 372 -24.82 -17.11 -2.70
C SER A 372 -24.94 -16.15 -1.51
N MET A 373 -25.77 -15.11 -1.65
CA MET A 373 -26.09 -14.20 -0.55
C MET A 373 -26.81 -14.89 0.60
N GLU A 374 -27.72 -15.82 0.32
CA GLU A 374 -28.42 -16.60 1.34
C GLU A 374 -27.46 -17.49 2.13
N THR A 375 -26.53 -18.15 1.43
CA THR A 375 -25.48 -18.95 2.09
C THR A 375 -24.54 -18.08 2.92
N PHE A 376 -24.19 -16.88 2.43
CA PHE A 376 -23.37 -15.92 3.18
C PHE A 376 -24.08 -15.41 4.45
N ARG A 377 -25.38 -15.11 4.39
CA ARG A 377 -26.16 -14.72 5.58
C ARG A 377 -26.23 -15.85 6.61
N ALA A 378 -26.36 -17.10 6.15
CA ALA A 378 -26.37 -18.25 7.06
C ALA A 378 -25.05 -18.38 7.84
N LEU A 379 -23.90 -18.02 7.25
CA LEU A 379 -22.62 -17.99 7.96
C LEU A 379 -22.57 -16.93 9.08
N ALA A 380 -23.29 -15.81 8.94
CA ALA A 380 -23.36 -14.77 9.98
C ALA A 380 -24.16 -15.25 11.21
N GLN A 381 -25.19 -16.07 10.99
CA GLN A 381 -26.02 -16.63 12.06
C GLN A 381 -25.24 -17.59 12.97
N ASP A 382 -24.14 -18.15 12.47
CA ASP A 382 -23.21 -18.99 13.25
C ASP A 382 -22.21 -18.18 14.10
N GLY A 383 -22.39 -16.85 14.20
CA GLY A 383 -21.59 -15.96 15.05
C GLY A 383 -20.30 -15.43 14.43
N MET A 384 -20.13 -15.59 13.11
CA MET A 384 -18.98 -15.07 12.37
C MET A 384 -19.20 -13.61 11.97
N ALA A 385 -18.22 -12.73 12.24
CA ALA A 385 -18.26 -11.36 11.74
C ALA A 385 -17.95 -11.34 10.23
N LEU A 386 -18.93 -10.94 9.42
CA LEU A 386 -18.81 -10.98 7.97
C LEU A 386 -18.80 -9.57 7.39
N ARG A 387 -17.84 -9.30 6.51
CA ARG A 387 -17.83 -8.09 5.70
C ARG A 387 -17.67 -8.46 4.23
N MET A 388 -18.54 -7.93 3.40
CA MET A 388 -18.45 -8.06 1.95
C MET A 388 -18.41 -6.68 1.30
N GLN A 389 -17.42 -6.43 0.46
CA GLN A 389 -17.32 -5.23 -0.34
C GLN A 389 -17.38 -5.61 -1.80
N THR A 390 -18.40 -5.12 -2.50
CA THR A 390 -18.60 -5.34 -3.94
C THR A 390 -18.38 -4.04 -4.70
N CYS A 391 -17.55 -4.07 -5.75
CA CYS A 391 -17.37 -2.94 -6.67
C CYS A 391 -18.20 -3.15 -7.94
N VAL A 392 -19.28 -2.39 -8.14
CA VAL A 392 -20.15 -2.49 -9.34
C VAL A 392 -20.22 -1.13 -10.02
N GLY A 393 -19.79 -1.05 -11.29
CA GLY A 393 -19.92 0.18 -12.09
C GLY A 393 -19.16 1.40 -11.56
N GLY A 394 -18.14 1.20 -10.71
CA GLY A 394 -17.38 2.28 -10.05
C GLY A 394 -17.92 2.72 -8.69
N TYR A 395 -19.03 2.13 -8.23
CA TYR A 395 -19.56 2.31 -6.87
C TYR A 395 -19.14 1.15 -5.97
N GLU A 396 -18.75 1.47 -4.73
CA GLU A 396 -18.45 0.47 -3.70
C GLU A 396 -19.67 0.28 -2.81
N VAL A 397 -20.16 -0.96 -2.72
CA VAL A 397 -21.20 -1.36 -1.77
C VAL A 397 -20.55 -2.22 -0.71
N VAL A 398 -20.61 -1.79 0.54
CA VAL A 398 -20.12 -2.54 1.70
C VAL A 398 -21.34 -3.09 2.43
N ARG A 399 -21.36 -4.39 2.69
CA ARG A 399 -22.36 -5.08 3.50
C ARG A 399 -21.65 -5.72 4.69
N ILE A 400 -22.20 -5.53 5.88
CA ILE A 400 -21.67 -6.08 7.14
C ILE A 400 -22.78 -6.93 7.75
N PHE A 401 -22.45 -8.14 8.19
CA PHE A 401 -23.40 -9.05 8.83
C PHE A 401 -22.78 -9.61 10.13
N GLY A 402 -23.62 -9.93 11.12
CA GLY A 402 -23.18 -10.52 12.39
C GLY A 402 -22.67 -9.52 13.44
N THR A 403 -22.92 -8.21 13.26
CA THR A 403 -22.73 -7.17 14.29
C THR A 403 -24.07 -6.49 14.59
N GLU A 404 -24.28 -5.93 15.79
CA GLU A 404 -25.53 -5.26 16.22
C GLU A 404 -26.03 -4.09 15.32
N LEU A 405 -25.29 -3.76 14.26
CA LEU A 405 -25.64 -2.79 13.23
C LEU A 405 -25.79 -3.51 11.89
N GLU A 406 -26.93 -4.16 11.66
CA GLU A 406 -27.40 -4.47 10.31
C GLU A 406 -27.89 -3.16 9.67
N GLU A 407 -27.01 -2.44 8.98
CA GLU A 407 -27.45 -1.40 8.06
C GLU A 407 -27.61 -2.04 6.67
N ASP A 408 -28.86 -2.32 6.30
CA ASP A 408 -29.22 -2.52 4.91
C ASP A 408 -28.86 -1.24 4.13
N PRO A 409 -28.19 -1.33 2.96
CA PRO A 409 -28.05 -0.18 2.11
C PRO A 409 -29.45 0.34 1.75
N PRO A 410 -29.69 1.67 1.79
CA PRO A 410 -30.99 2.21 1.41
C PRO A 410 -31.34 1.74 0.00
N GLY A 411 -32.48 1.08 -0.12
CA GLY A 411 -33.03 0.65 -1.40
C GLY A 411 -33.15 1.84 -2.35
N TRP A 412 -32.64 1.66 -3.57
CA TRP A 412 -32.88 2.54 -4.70
C TRP A 412 -33.89 1.89 -5.62
#